data_AF-A0A7R9VHL5-F1
#
_entry.id   AF-A0A7R9VHL5-F1
#
_cell.length_a   1.000
_cell.length_b   1.000
_cell.length_c   1.000
_cell.angle_alpha   90.00
_cell.angle_beta   90.00
_cell.angle_gamma   90.00
#
_symmetry.space_group_name_H-M   'P 1'
#
loop_
_entity.id
_entity.type
_entity.pdbx_description
1 polymer ?
#
loop_
_entity_poly.entity_id
_entity_poly.type
_entity_poly.pdbx_seq_one_letter_code
_entity_poly.pdbx_strand_id
1 'polypeptide(L)'
;IQEIDPSPLEERGSLKNILRPWQVQFLESLGIKTAEQLIISEKKDPKNIARQMKSWREEHHLVKARTKKCHMALHIWARSAKVALGSACIEAGEQSKNAPAYPTGAE
;
A
#
# COMPACT_ATOMS: atom_id res chain seq x y z
N ILE A 1 -3.69 32.30 1.77
CA ILE A 1 -4.27 30.95 1.62
C ILE A 1 -3.55 30.11 2.65
N GLN A 2 -4.21 29.77 3.76
CA GLN A 2 -3.58 28.99 4.83
C GLN A 2 -3.23 27.62 4.27
N GLU A 3 -1.94 27.30 4.28
CA GLU A 3 -1.46 25.94 4.06
C GLU A 3 -1.97 25.10 5.23
N ILE A 4 -2.93 24.24 4.93
CA ILE A 4 -3.44 23.25 5.88
C ILE A 4 -2.30 22.26 6.05
N ASP A 5 -1.56 22.41 7.14
CA ASP A 5 -0.55 21.47 7.61
C ASP A 5 -1.25 20.10 7.73
N PRO A 6 -0.89 19.10 6.90
CA PRO A 6 -1.51 17.78 7.00
C PRO A 6 -1.21 17.23 8.39
N SER A 7 -2.25 16.82 9.12
CA SER A 7 -2.06 16.31 10.48
C SER A 7 -1.01 15.18 10.46
N PRO A 8 -0.15 15.05 11.49
CA PRO A 8 0.96 14.07 11.52
C PRO A 8 0.52 12.61 11.29
N LEU A 9 -0.76 12.30 11.48
CA LEU A 9 -1.37 11.00 11.22
C LEU A 9 -1.69 10.77 9.73
N GLU A 10 -2.04 11.82 8.97
CA GLU A 10 -2.27 11.74 7.52
C GLU A 10 -0.97 11.52 6.75
N GLU A 11 0.15 12.05 7.25
CA GLU A 11 1.47 11.81 6.66
C GLU A 11 1.91 10.35 6.81
N ARG A 12 1.72 9.72 7.97
CA ARG A 12 2.16 8.34 8.23
C ARG A 12 1.43 7.30 7.36
N GLY A 13 0.18 7.59 6.97
CA GLY A 13 -0.62 6.76 6.05
C GLY A 13 -0.46 7.13 4.57
N SER A 14 0.37 8.13 4.25
CA SER A 14 0.53 8.61 2.88
C SER A 14 1.22 7.56 1.99
N LEU A 15 0.67 7.33 0.79
CA LEU A 15 1.23 6.39 -0.18
C LEU A 15 2.70 6.69 -0.51
N LYS A 16 3.11 7.96 -0.43
CA LYS A 16 4.47 8.43 -0.68
C LYS A 16 5.50 7.90 0.33
N ASN A 17 5.06 7.56 1.54
CA ASN A 17 5.92 7.00 2.58
C ASN A 17 6.01 5.47 2.52
N ILE A 18 5.07 4.83 1.82
CA ILE A 18 4.95 3.35 1.75
C ILE A 18 5.51 2.83 0.42
N LEU A 19 5.34 3.59 -0.66
CA LEU A 19 5.58 3.17 -2.03
C LEU A 19 6.66 4.03 -2.70
N ARG A 20 7.29 3.47 -3.74
CA ARG A 20 8.24 4.19 -4.59
C ARG A 20 7.53 5.28 -5.40
N PRO A 21 8.22 6.38 -5.78
CA PRO A 21 7.59 7.51 -6.48
C PRO A 21 6.79 7.13 -7.72
N TRP A 22 7.31 6.24 -8.58
CA TRP A 22 6.60 5.80 -9.79
C TRP A 22 5.33 4.98 -9.48
N GLN A 23 5.32 4.25 -8.35
CA GLN A 23 4.15 3.47 -7.91
C GLN A 23 3.05 4.43 -7.46
N VAL A 24 3.41 5.50 -6.77
CA VAL A 24 2.49 6.57 -6.38
C VAL A 24 1.91 7.24 -7.63
N GLN A 25 2.76 7.62 -8.59
CA GLN A 25 2.30 8.24 -9.85
C GLN A 25 1.32 7.35 -10.62
N PHE A 26 1.59 6.05 -10.69
CA PHE A 26 0.66 5.08 -11.28
C PHE A 26 -0.68 5.05 -10.52
N LEU A 27 -0.65 4.97 -9.20
CA LEU A 27 -1.88 4.94 -8.40
C LEU A 27 -2.67 6.25 -8.51
N GLU A 28 -1.98 7.40 -8.52
CA GLU A 28 -2.58 8.71 -8.76
C GLU A 28 -3.24 8.79 -10.16
N SER A 29 -2.63 8.17 -11.19
CA SER A 29 -3.23 8.07 -12.54
C SER A 29 -4.55 7.29 -12.56
N LEU A 30 -4.76 6.40 -11.58
CA LEU A 30 -6.00 5.65 -11.40
C LEU A 30 -6.98 6.34 -10.41
N GLY A 31 -6.62 7.54 -9.91
CA GLY A 31 -7.39 8.25 -8.90
C GLY A 31 -7.25 7.71 -7.47
N ILE A 32 -6.29 6.81 -7.22
CA ILE A 32 -5.99 6.25 -5.90
C ILE A 32 -4.97 7.15 -5.20
N LYS A 33 -5.44 7.94 -4.23
CA LYS A 33 -4.63 8.95 -3.53
C LYS A 33 -4.27 8.53 -2.10
N THR A 34 -5.04 7.63 -1.49
CA THR A 34 -4.84 7.20 -0.10
C THR A 34 -4.56 5.70 0.02
N ALA A 35 -3.91 5.31 1.12
CA ALA A 35 -3.68 3.91 1.48
C ALA A 35 -4.99 3.11 1.59
N GLU A 36 -6.04 3.71 2.14
CA GLU A 36 -7.37 3.08 2.22
C GLU A 36 -7.96 2.81 0.84
N GLN A 37 -7.89 3.79 -0.06
CA GLN A 37 -8.36 3.64 -1.44
C GLN A 37 -7.62 2.53 -2.18
N LEU A 38 -6.31 2.38 -1.93
CA LEU A 38 -5.52 1.29 -2.51
C LEU A 38 -6.03 -0.07 -2.02
N ILE A 39 -6.28 -0.22 -0.71
CA ILE A 39 -6.77 -1.48 -0.12
C ILE A 39 -8.16 -1.84 -0.65
N ILE A 40 -9.06 -0.86 -0.77
CA ILE A 40 -10.41 -1.07 -1.28
C ILE A 40 -10.36 -1.43 -2.78
N SER A 41 -9.56 -0.69 -3.55
CA SER A 41 -9.42 -0.89 -5.00
C SER A 41 -8.81 -2.26 -5.34
N GLU A 42 -7.78 -2.69 -4.59
CA GLU A 42 -7.18 -4.02 -4.76
C GLU A 42 -8.19 -5.15 -4.46
N LYS A 43 -9.05 -5.00 -3.46
CA LYS A 43 -10.11 -5.99 -3.20
C LYS A 43 -11.21 -5.99 -4.26
N LYS A 44 -11.56 -4.82 -4.78
CA LYS A 44 -12.68 -4.66 -5.72
C LYS A 44 -12.33 -5.18 -7.12
N ASP A 45 -11.18 -4.77 -7.67
CA ASP A 45 -10.78 -5.17 -9.01
C ASP A 45 -9.25 -5.28 -9.17
N PRO A 46 -8.62 -6.30 -8.58
CA PRO A 46 -7.16 -6.43 -8.62
C PRO A 46 -6.65 -6.79 -10.02
N LYS A 47 -7.48 -7.49 -10.82
CA LYS A 47 -7.10 -7.94 -12.17
C LYS A 47 -7.05 -6.77 -13.14
N ASN A 48 -8.04 -5.89 -13.12
CA ASN A 48 -8.07 -4.71 -13.97
C ASN A 48 -6.91 -3.77 -13.64
N ILE A 49 -6.66 -3.51 -12.34
CA ILE A 49 -5.54 -2.66 -11.91
C ILE A 49 -4.20 -3.27 -12.33
N ALA A 50 -4.02 -4.58 -12.19
CA ALA A 50 -2.79 -5.25 -12.64
C ALA A 50 -2.58 -5.16 -14.16
N ARG A 51 -3.66 -5.19 -14.96
CA ARG A 51 -3.62 -4.99 -16.40
C ARG A 51 -3.27 -3.55 -16.76
N GLN A 52 -3.89 -2.56 -16.10
CA GLN A 52 -3.57 -1.15 -16.27
C GLN A 52 -2.12 -0.87 -15.88
N MET A 53 -1.61 -1.47 -14.80
CA MET A 53 -0.21 -1.32 -14.41
C MET A 53 0.76 -1.89 -15.45
N LYS A 54 0.37 -3.00 -16.10
CA LYS A 54 1.17 -3.55 -17.20
C LYS A 54 1.25 -2.54 -18.35
N SER A 55 0.11 -1.99 -18.80
CA SER A 55 0.07 -0.99 -19.87
C SER A 55 0.85 0.27 -19.50
N TRP A 56 0.63 0.80 -18.29
CA TRP A 56 1.31 1.99 -17.80
C TRP A 56 2.84 1.83 -17.78
N ARG A 57 3.33 0.65 -17.39
CA ARG A 57 4.77 0.34 -17.46
C ARG A 57 5.31 0.35 -18.89
N GLU A 58 4.53 -0.12 -19.87
CA GLU A 58 4.92 -0.11 -21.27
C GLU A 58 4.96 1.33 -21.83
N GLU A 59 3.99 2.17 -21.45
CA GLU A 59 3.90 3.58 -21.84
C GLU A 59 5.03 4.43 -21.25
N HIS A 60 5.46 4.13 -20.03
CA HIS A 60 6.53 4.85 -19.33
C HIS A 60 7.92 4.22 -19.49
N HIS A 61 8.11 3.35 -20.49
CA HIS A 61 9.39 2.68 -20.79
C HIS A 61 10.02 1.94 -19.60
N LEU A 62 9.19 1.44 -18.67
CA LEU A 62 9.64 0.60 -17.56
C LEU A 62 9.79 -0.86 -17.98
N VAL A 63 10.46 -1.64 -17.14
CA VAL A 63 10.66 -3.07 -17.38
C VAL A 63 9.30 -3.77 -17.54
N LYS A 64 9.10 -4.41 -18.70
CA LYS A 64 7.89 -5.18 -19.00
C LYS A 64 7.70 -6.28 -17.95
N ALA A 65 6.49 -6.35 -17.39
CA ALA A 65 6.13 -7.35 -16.40
C ALA A 65 4.93 -8.18 -16.89
N ARG A 66 4.91 -9.46 -16.50
CA ARG A 66 3.72 -10.30 -16.70
C ARG A 66 2.62 -9.83 -15.75
N THR A 67 1.36 -9.87 -16.20
CA THR A 67 0.19 -9.46 -15.38
C THR A 67 0.15 -10.14 -14.01
N LYS A 68 0.57 -11.41 -13.91
CA LYS A 68 0.68 -12.12 -12.63
C LYS A 68 1.66 -11.44 -11.66
N LYS A 69 2.80 -10.96 -12.14
CA LYS A 69 3.76 -10.19 -11.32
C LYS A 69 3.17 -8.84 -10.92
N CYS A 70 2.42 -8.21 -11.82
CA CYS A 70 1.72 -6.95 -11.54
C CYS A 70 0.69 -7.11 -10.42
N HIS A 71 -0.12 -8.17 -10.48
CA HIS A 71 -1.10 -8.50 -9.46
C HIS A 71 -0.44 -8.78 -8.10
N MET A 72 0.67 -9.53 -8.09
CA MET A 72 1.39 -9.82 -6.87
C MET A 72 1.99 -8.56 -6.24
N ALA A 73 2.53 -7.65 -7.06
CA ALA A 73 3.01 -6.36 -6.58
C ALA A 73 1.87 -5.53 -5.97
N LEU A 74 0.71 -5.46 -6.62
CA LEU A 74 -0.46 -4.75 -6.10
C LEU A 74 -0.90 -5.31 -4.74
N HIS A 75 -0.92 -6.63 -4.59
CA HIS A 75 -1.24 -7.28 -3.33
C HIS A 75 -0.25 -6.93 -2.20
N ILE A 76 1.04 -6.89 -2.52
CA ILE A 76 2.08 -6.48 -1.57
C ILE A 76 1.87 -5.02 -1.16
N TRP A 77 1.60 -4.12 -2.11
CA TRP A 77 1.38 -2.70 -1.82
C TRP A 77 0.15 -2.49 -0.92
N ALA A 78 -0.96 -3.17 -1.21
CA ALA A 78 -2.15 -3.12 -0.37
C ALA A 78 -1.89 -3.67 1.04
N ARG A 79 -1.11 -4.75 1.16
CA ARG A 79 -0.71 -5.31 2.46
C ARG A 79 0.19 -4.35 3.25
N SER A 80 1.18 -3.75 2.60
CA SER A 80 2.05 -2.73 3.20
C SER A 80 1.25 -1.50 3.64
N ALA A 81 0.32 -1.04 2.81
CA ALA A 81 -0.60 0.04 3.16
C ALA A 81 -1.48 -0.29 4.37
N LYS A 82 -2.00 -1.52 4.43
CA LYS A 82 -2.79 -2.00 5.58
C LYS A 82 -1.96 -2.04 6.86
N VAL A 83 -0.70 -2.48 6.78
CA VAL A 83 0.21 -2.48 7.93
C VAL A 83 0.52 -1.05 8.35
N ALA A 84 0.82 -0.15 7.42
CA ALA A 84 1.11 1.25 7.75
C ALA A 84 -0.07 1.94 8.45
N LEU A 85 -1.31 1.72 7.98
CA LEU A 85 -2.52 2.24 8.63
C LEU A 85 -2.78 1.57 10.00
N GLY A 86 -2.56 0.25 10.09
CA GLY A 86 -2.70 -0.49 11.34
C GLY A 86 -1.68 -0.06 12.39
N SER A 87 -0.42 0.12 12.00
CA SER A 87 0.66 0.64 12.86
C SER A 87 0.39 2.09 13.26
N ALA A 88 -0.10 2.95 12.36
CA ALA A 88 -0.49 4.31 12.72
C ALA A 88 -1.63 4.34 13.77
N CYS A 89 -2.54 3.35 13.73
CA CYS A 89 -3.59 3.18 14.73
C CYS A 89 -3.06 2.58 16.06
N ILE A 90 -2.07 1.68 15.99
CA ILE A 90 -1.40 1.08 17.17
C ILE A 90 -0.47 2.08 17.87
N GLU A 91 0.17 3.00 17.14
CA GLU A 91 1.00 4.05 17.76
C GLU A 91 0.15 5.18 18.39
N ALA A 92 -1.09 5.38 17.92
CA ALA A 92 -2.07 6.28 18.54
C ALA A 92 -2.80 5.65 19.74
N GLY A 93 -2.65 4.33 19.94
CA GLY A 93 -3.23 3.56 21.02
C GLY A 93 -2.20 2.59 21.59
N GLU A 94 -1.38 3.09 22.50
CA GLU A 94 -0.39 2.32 23.25
C GLU A 94 -0.94 0.95 23.69
N GLN A 95 -0.21 -0.12 23.37
CA GLN A 95 -0.21 -1.40 24.08
C GLN A 95 -1.48 -2.27 24.03
N SER A 96 -1.56 -3.21 23.07
CA SER A 96 -2.25 -4.49 23.31
C SER A 96 -1.81 -5.66 22.42
N LYS A 97 -1.01 -6.55 23.03
CA LYS A 97 -1.14 -8.02 22.98
C LYS A 97 -1.01 -8.67 21.60
N ASN A 98 0.19 -9.18 21.28
CA ASN A 98 0.40 -10.54 20.74
C ASN A 98 1.89 -10.77 20.52
N ALA A 99 2.59 -11.15 21.59
CA ALA A 99 3.81 -11.92 21.45
C ALA A 99 3.43 -13.32 20.95
N PRO A 100 4.00 -13.86 19.87
CA PRO A 100 3.88 -15.28 19.61
C PRO A 100 4.66 -16.02 20.69
N ALA A 101 3.93 -16.72 21.58
CA ALA A 101 4.49 -17.73 22.45
C ALA A 101 5.13 -18.80 21.56
N TYR A 102 6.46 -18.92 21.63
CA TYR A 102 7.15 -20.07 21.07
C TYR A 102 6.77 -21.31 21.89
N PRO A 103 6.41 -22.44 21.26
CA PRO A 103 6.28 -23.70 21.99
C PRO A 103 7.69 -24.12 22.45
N THR A 104 7.89 -24.15 23.77
CA THR A 104 9.04 -24.81 24.39
C THR A 104 9.00 -26.28 23.98
N GLY A 105 9.95 -26.66 23.13
CA GLY A 105 10.20 -28.04 22.76
C GLY A 105 10.49 -28.87 24.00
N ALA A 106 9.84 -30.02 24.06
CA ALA A 106 10.12 -31.10 24.98
C ALA A 106 11.53 -31.64 24.77
N GLU A 107 12.26 -31.84 25.87
CA GLU A 107 13.08 -33.04 26.14
C GLU A 107 13.02 -33.33 27.65
#